data_AF-A0A357LA43-F1
#
_entry.id   AF-A0A357LA43-F1
#
_cell.length_a   1.000
_cell.length_b   1.000
_cell.length_c   1.000
_cell.angle_alpha   90.00
_cell.angle_beta   90.00
_cell.angle_gamma   90.00
#
_symmetry.space_group_name_H-M   'P 1'
#
loop_
_entity.id
_entity.type
_entity.pdbx_description
1 polymer ?
#
loop_
_entity_poly.entity_id
_entity_poly.type
_entity_poly.pdbx_seq_one_letter_code
_entity_poly.pdbx_strand_id
1 'polypeptide(L)' 'MRHFAYTGGVLHAEELSLKTLAAAVETPFYCYSAATLRRHLSVFRAA' A
#
# COMPACT_ATOMS: atom_id res chain seq x y z
N MET A 1 8.58 -1.90 -2.70
CA MET A 1 8.03 -0.53 -2.78
C MET A 1 7.36 -0.21 -4.14
N ARG A 2 6.68 -1.16 -4.79
CA ARG A 2 5.94 -0.95 -6.06
C ARG A 2 4.43 -0.87 -5.87
N HIS A 3 3.97 -0.97 -4.62
CA HIS A 3 2.56 -1.06 -4.27
C HIS A 3 2.02 0.25 -3.70
N PHE A 4 2.82 1.32 -3.74
CA PHE A 4 2.32 2.68 -3.58
C PHE A 4 2.72 3.44 -4.83
N ALA A 5 1.74 3.88 -5.61
CA ALA A 5 1.98 4.50 -6.91
C ALA A 5 0.95 5.59 -7.20
N TYR A 6 1.36 6.58 -7.99
CA TYR A 6 0.44 7.60 -8.49
C TYR A 6 -0.24 7.10 -9.77
N THR A 7 -1.55 7.23 -9.82
CA THR A 7 -2.37 7.00 -11.02
C THR A 7 -3.32 8.16 -11.16
N GLY A 8 -3.24 8.88 -12.28
CA GLY A 8 -4.05 10.09 -12.49
C GLY A 8 -3.83 11.17 -11.42
N GLY A 9 -2.60 11.29 -10.89
CA GLY A 9 -2.27 12.25 -9.83
C GLY A 9 -2.73 11.87 -8.43
N VAL A 10 -3.40 10.72 -8.25
CA VAL A 10 -3.84 10.24 -6.93
C VAL A 10 -2.92 9.11 -6.46
N LEU A 11 -2.47 9.19 -5.21
CA LEU A 11 -1.67 8.14 -4.59
C LEU A 11 -2.55 6.95 -4.22
N HIS A 12 -2.18 5.78 -4.73
CA HIS A 12 -2.85 4.52 -4.46
C HIS A 12 -1.96 3.62 -3.60
N ALA A 13 -2.59 2.86 -2.71
CA ALA A 13 -2.04 1.71 -2.03
C ALA A 13 -2.61 0.46 -2.69
N GLU A 14 -1.77 -0.27 -3.42
CA GLU A 14 -2.17 -1.35 -4.32
C GLU A 14 -3.21 -0.85 -5.34
N GLU A 15 -4.43 -1.36 -5.31
CA GLU A 15 -5.52 -0.97 -6.21
C GLU A 15 -6.48 0.06 -5.59
N LEU A 16 -6.21 0.51 -4.35
CA LEU A 16 -7.09 1.42 -3.62
C LEU A 16 -6.49 2.81 -3.51
N SER A 17 -7.31 3.83 -3.76
CA SER A 17 -6.88 5.22 -3.57
C SER A 17 -6.76 5.56 -2.08
N LEU A 18 -5.70 6.26 -1.69
CA LEU A 18 -5.54 6.72 -0.30
C LEU A 18 -6.65 7.70 0.13
N LYS A 19 -7.24 8.43 -0.82
CA LYS A 19 -8.37 9.32 -0.56
C LYS A 19 -9.61 8.54 -0.14
N THR A 20 -9.91 7.43 -0.80
CA THR A 20 -11.01 6.53 -0.44
C THR A 20 -10.78 5.91 0.94
N LEU A 21 -9.54 5.47 1.21
CA LEU A 21 -9.18 4.93 2.52
C LEU A 21 -9.33 5.97 3.63
N ALA A 22 -8.88 7.20 3.40
CA ALA A 22 -9.01 8.30 4.37
C ALA A 22 -10.48 8.64 4.69
N ALA A 23 -11.37 8.54 3.70
CA ALA A 23 -12.80 8.78 3.92
C ALA A 23 -13.48 7.64 4.70
N ALA A 24 -13.01 6.40 4.54
CA ALA A 24 -13.61 5.22 5.17
C ALA A 24 -13.05 4.94 6.58
N VAL A 25 -11.76 5.18 6.79
CA VAL A 25 -11.04 4.85 8.04
C VAL A 25 -10.84 6.08 8.92
N GLU A 26 -10.98 7.28 8.34
CA GLU A 26 -10.67 8.57 8.96
C GLU A 26 -9.17 8.72 9.29
N THR A 27 -8.71 9.96 9.33
CA THR A 27 -7.31 10.28 9.62
C THR A 27 -7.11 10.62 11.10
N PRO A 28 -5.96 10.27 11.70
CA PRO A 28 -4.79 9.64 11.07
C PRO A 28 -4.89 8.11 11.02
N PHE A 29 -4.39 7.51 9.94
CA PHE A 29 -4.25 6.05 9.82
C PHE A 29 -2.89 5.69 9.22
N TYR A 30 -2.39 4.50 9.59
CA TYR A 30 -1.24 3.87 8.93
C TYR A 30 -1.74 2.90 7.84
N CYS A 31 -1.11 2.96 6.67
CA CYS A 31 -1.42 2.08 5.55
C CYS A 31 -0.18 1.26 5.17
N TYR A 32 -0.33 -0.07 5.12
CA TYR A 32 0.72 -0.99 4.70
C TYR A 32 0.24 -1.83 3.52
N SER A 33 1.12 -2.10 2.57
CA SER A 33 0.85 -3.04 1.49
C SER A 33 1.21 -4.46 1.93
N ALA A 34 0.20 -5.33 1.98
CA ALA A 34 0.39 -6.73 2.32
C ALA A 34 1.23 -7.46 1.26
N ALA A 35 1.08 -7.10 -0.02
CA ALA A 35 1.90 -7.63 -1.10
C ALA A 35 3.39 -7.29 -0.92
N THR A 36 3.69 -6.07 -0.46
CA THR A 36 5.07 -5.65 -0.16
C THR A 36 5.67 -6.49 0.96
N LEU A 37 4.94 -6.64 2.07
CA LEU A 37 5.42 -7.40 3.23
C LEU A 37 5.65 -8.88 2.88
N ARG A 38 4.70 -9.52 2.19
CA ARG A 38 4.82 -10.92 1.77
C ARG A 38 6.01 -11.15 0.84
N ARG A 39 6.21 -10.27 -0.14
CA ARG A 39 7.36 -10.36 -1.06
C ARG A 39 8.68 -10.24 -0.30
N HIS A 40 8.81 -9.27 0.60
CA HIS A 40 10.05 -9.10 1.36
C HIS A 40 10.33 -10.30 2.25
N LEU A 41 9.29 -10.86 2.91
CA LEU A 41 9.43 -12.08 3.69
C LEU A 41 9.86 -13.27 2.82
N SER A 42 9.31 -13.43 1.63
CA SER A 42 9.68 -14.50 0.70
C SER A 42 11.15 -14.39 0.26
N VAL A 43 11.60 -13.18 -0.10
CA VAL A 43 13.01 -12.93 -0.45
C VAL A 43 13.93 -13.26 0.71
N PHE A 44 13.57 -12.86 1.94
CA PHE A 44 14.35 -13.19 3.13
C PHE A 44 14.42 -14.69 3.40
N ARG A 45 13.31 -15.42 3.21
CA ARG A 45 13.27 -16.88 3.41
C ARG A 45 14.06 -17.69 2.38
N ALA A 46 14.27 -17.12 1.19
CA ALA A 46 14.99 -17.76 0.10
C ALA A 46 16.51 -17.50 0.12
N ALA A 47 17.00 -16.73 1.10
CA ALA A 47 18.40 -16.47 1.36
C ALA A 47 18.95 -17.42 2.43
#